data_AF-A0A1M6UT84-F1
#
_entry.id   AF-A0A1M6UT84-F1
#
_cell.length_a   1.000
_cell.length_b   1.000
_cell.length_c   1.000
_cell.angle_alpha   90.00
_cell.angle_beta   90.00
_cell.angle_gamma   90.00
#
_symmetry.space_group_name_H-M   'P 1'
#
loop_
_entity.id
_entity.type
_entity.pdbx_description
1 polymer ?
#
loop_
_entity_poly.entity_id
_entity_poly.type
_entity_poly.pdbx_seq_one_letter_code
_entity_poly.pdbx_strand_id
1 'polypeptide(L)'
;MKTILTYDSKIQQGVILLFLLTILIAIVSENEFLAFAIIIEFFLIAMVQYSLNTIKFFNKKYVRTDSRKVYMFLSTYVVIGFFIWILACVFYVKSLKDIFELLVFTWLILSPILILQSLCISFFDAKNNKEVINENTDL
;
A
#
# COMPACT_ATOMS: atom_id res chain seq x y z
N MET A 1 -0.98 18.48 3.57
CA MET A 1 -1.97 17.38 3.70
C MET A 1 -3.16 17.51 2.75
N LYS A 2 -3.75 18.69 2.52
CA LYS A 2 -4.89 18.87 1.58
C LYS A 2 -4.57 18.43 0.14
N THR A 3 -3.41 18.80 -0.41
CA THR A 3 -3.04 18.55 -1.81
C THR A 3 -2.89 17.06 -2.13
N ILE A 4 -2.16 16.29 -1.30
CA ILE A 4 -1.95 14.84 -1.50
C ILE A 4 -3.28 14.08 -1.51
N LEU A 5 -4.23 14.46 -0.64
CA LEU A 5 -5.55 13.85 -0.57
C LEU A 5 -6.42 14.17 -1.79
N THR A 6 -6.23 15.34 -2.42
CA THR A 6 -6.91 15.68 -3.69
C THR A 6 -6.46 14.80 -4.85
N TYR A 7 -5.19 14.36 -4.84
CA TYR A 7 -4.62 13.51 -5.89
C TYR A 7 -4.62 12.01 -5.54
N ASP A 8 -5.13 11.61 -4.38
CA ASP A 8 -5.07 10.25 -3.85
C ASP A 8 -5.55 9.20 -4.87
N SER A 9 -6.72 9.39 -5.48
CA SER A 9 -7.23 8.47 -6.51
C SER A 9 -6.32 8.38 -7.74
N LYS A 10 -5.69 9.49 -8.15
CA LYS A 10 -4.76 9.50 -9.28
C LYS A 10 -3.43 8.83 -8.91
N ILE A 11 -2.95 9.02 -7.69
CA ILE A 11 -1.76 8.35 -7.15
C ILE A 11 -1.99 6.85 -7.11
N GLN A 12 -3.14 6.39 -6.58
CA GLN A 12 -3.48 4.97 -6.53
C GLN A 12 -3.55 4.35 -7.93
N GLN A 13 -4.20 5.02 -8.88
CA GLN A 13 -4.27 4.55 -10.27
C GLN A 13 -2.90 4.50 -10.93
N GLY A 14 -2.08 5.54 -10.77
CA GLY A 14 -0.73 5.58 -11.32
C GLY A 14 0.15 4.46 -10.77
N VAL A 15 0.04 4.19 -9.47
CA VAL A 15 0.78 3.11 -8.80
C VAL A 15 0.36 1.73 -9.31
N ILE A 16 -0.93 1.46 -9.49
CA ILE A 16 -1.41 0.19 -10.08
C ILE A 16 -0.95 0.07 -11.53
N LEU A 17 -1.02 1.15 -12.30
CA LEU A 17 -0.61 1.14 -13.70
C LEU A 17 0.88 0.82 -13.84
N LEU A 18 1.72 1.40 -12.98
CA LEU A 18 3.15 1.11 -12.93
C LEU A 18 3.39 -0.39 -12.68
N PHE A 19 2.69 -0.95 -11.68
CA PHE A 19 2.80 -2.36 -11.32
C PHE A 19 2.42 -3.29 -12.48
N LEU A 20 1.30 -3.02 -13.15
CA LEU A 20 0.86 -3.79 -14.31
C LEU A 20 1.87 -3.70 -15.46
N LEU A 21 2.43 -2.51 -15.69
CA LEU A 21 3.45 -2.30 -16.71
C LEU A 21 4.72 -3.11 -16.41
N THR A 22 5.17 -3.13 -15.17
CA THR A 22 6.36 -3.89 -14.75
C THR A 22 6.15 -5.39 -14.89
N ILE A 23 4.97 -5.92 -14.53
CA ILE A 23 4.63 -7.32 -14.78
C ILE A 23 4.68 -7.64 -16.27
N LEU A 24 4.11 -6.77 -17.11
CA LEU A 24 4.07 -6.97 -18.56
C LEU A 24 5.48 -6.99 -19.16
N ILE A 25 6.35 -6.07 -18.73
CA ILE A 25 7.77 -6.03 -19.13
C ILE A 25 8.52 -7.28 -18.66
N ALA A 26 8.25 -7.76 -17.44
CA ALA A 26 8.88 -8.96 -16.89
C ALA A 26 8.53 -10.22 -17.67
N ILE A 27 7.26 -10.39 -18.06
CA ILE A 27 6.81 -11.52 -18.87
C ILE A 27 7.48 -11.51 -20.24
N VAL A 28 7.65 -10.34 -20.86
CA VAL A 28 8.22 -10.23 -22.22
C VAL A 28 9.74 -10.40 -22.23
N SER A 29 10.43 -10.01 -21.17
CA SER A 29 11.91 -9.93 -21.19
C SER A 29 12.62 -11.18 -20.67
N GLU A 30 11.90 -12.16 -20.09
CA GLU A 30 12.44 -13.40 -19.49
C GLU A 30 13.64 -13.21 -18.54
N ASN A 31 13.83 -12.00 -18.00
CA ASN A 31 15.07 -11.62 -17.33
C ASN A 31 14.91 -11.77 -15.81
N GLU A 32 15.79 -12.55 -15.17
CA GLU A 32 15.74 -12.79 -13.71
C GLU A 32 15.86 -11.48 -12.90
N PHE A 33 16.56 -10.47 -13.45
CA PHE A 33 16.66 -9.14 -12.84
C PHE A 33 15.29 -8.45 -12.67
N LEU A 34 14.33 -8.72 -13.56
CA LEU A 34 12.98 -8.15 -13.49
C LEU A 34 12.16 -8.74 -12.34
N ALA A 35 12.40 -10.00 -11.94
CA ALA A 35 11.74 -10.58 -10.78
C ALA A 35 12.10 -9.84 -9.48
N PHE A 36 13.38 -9.47 -9.32
CA PHE A 36 13.82 -8.68 -8.16
C PHE A 36 13.27 -7.25 -8.18
N ALA A 37 13.22 -6.62 -9.36
CA ALA A 37 12.62 -5.30 -9.53
C ALA A 37 11.13 -5.29 -9.15
N ILE A 38 10.37 -6.33 -9.53
CA ILE A 38 8.96 -6.48 -9.14
C ILE A 38 8.81 -6.53 -7.62
N ILE A 39 9.65 -7.28 -6.91
CA ILE A 39 9.58 -7.38 -5.45
C ILE A 39 9.82 -6.00 -4.80
N ILE A 40 10.84 -5.27 -5.26
CA ILE A 40 11.13 -3.92 -4.75
C ILE A 40 9.96 -2.97 -5.01
N GLU A 41 9.45 -2.95 -6.24
CA GLU A 41 8.30 -2.13 -6.60
C GLU A 41 7.10 -2.46 -5.71
N PHE A 42 6.85 -3.74 -5.48
CA PHE A 42 5.74 -4.19 -4.65
C PHE A 42 5.78 -3.60 -3.23
N PHE A 43 6.95 -3.60 -2.59
CA PHE A 43 7.12 -2.97 -1.28
C PHE A 43 7.00 -1.44 -1.35
N LEU A 44 7.47 -0.80 -2.42
CA LEU A 44 7.27 0.65 -2.63
C LEU A 44 5.78 1.00 -2.71
N ILE A 45 5.00 0.20 -3.44
CA ILE A 45 3.55 0.36 -3.54
C ILE A 45 2.90 0.21 -2.17
N ALA A 46 3.25 -0.85 -1.42
CA ALA A 46 2.72 -1.07 -0.08
C ALA A 46 3.02 0.12 0.85
N MET A 47 4.22 0.70 0.78
CA MET A 47 4.61 1.89 1.56
C MET A 47 3.79 3.14 1.17
N VAL A 48 3.57 3.38 -0.12
CA VAL A 48 2.75 4.51 -0.58
C VAL A 48 1.31 4.36 -0.09
N GLN A 49 0.72 3.17 -0.24
CA GLN A 49 -0.65 2.88 0.18
C GLN A 49 -0.80 2.98 1.70
N TYR A 50 0.17 2.47 2.46
CA TYR A 50 0.21 2.62 3.91
C TYR A 50 0.26 4.09 4.33
N SER A 51 1.14 4.88 3.71
CA SER A 51 1.28 6.30 4.01
C SER A 51 -0.01 7.08 3.76
N LEU A 52 -0.66 6.85 2.61
CA LEU A 52 -1.93 7.50 2.27
C LEU A 52 -3.05 7.14 3.24
N ASN A 53 -3.19 5.86 3.59
CA ASN A 53 -4.21 5.43 4.55
C ASN A 53 -3.93 5.92 5.96
N THR A 54 -2.66 6.02 6.37
CA THR A 54 -2.27 6.63 7.65
C THR A 54 -2.71 8.09 7.70
N ILE A 55 -2.39 8.86 6.65
CA ILE A 55 -2.81 10.25 6.49
C ILE A 55 -4.35 10.37 6.59
N LYS A 56 -5.10 9.50 5.90
CA LYS A 56 -6.57 9.48 5.96
C LYS A 56 -7.10 9.09 7.34
N PHE A 57 -6.46 8.12 8.01
CA PHE A 57 -6.88 7.66 9.34
C PHE A 57 -6.82 8.77 10.39
N PHE A 58 -5.80 9.63 10.32
CA PHE A 58 -5.67 10.78 11.23
C PHE A 58 -6.47 12.02 10.79
N ASN A 59 -6.98 12.06 9.56
CA ASN A 59 -7.77 13.18 9.08
C ASN A 59 -9.25 13.05 9.49
N LYS A 60 -9.77 14.07 10.19
CA LYS A 60 -11.17 14.14 10.65
C LYS A 60 -12.20 14.08 9.51
N LYS A 61 -11.82 14.40 8.27
CA LYS A 61 -12.71 14.33 7.10
C LYS A 61 -13.06 12.90 6.68
N TYR A 62 -12.30 11.90 7.12
CA TYR A 62 -12.50 10.51 6.70
C TYR A 62 -13.00 9.65 7.85
N VAL A 63 -13.97 8.78 7.56
CA VAL A 63 -14.55 7.88 8.56
C VAL A 63 -13.57 6.77 8.90
N ARG A 64 -13.36 6.51 10.19
CA ARG A 64 -12.50 5.43 10.70
C ARG A 64 -13.26 4.11 10.78
N THR A 65 -13.55 3.53 9.62
CA THR A 65 -14.21 2.22 9.53
C THR A 65 -13.35 1.11 10.12
N ASP A 66 -13.97 0.01 10.55
CA ASP A 66 -13.22 -1.16 11.07
C ASP A 66 -12.34 -1.78 9.99
N SER A 67 -12.78 -1.75 8.72
CA SER A 67 -11.94 -2.14 7.59
C SER A 67 -10.64 -1.33 7.53
N ARG A 68 -10.70 -0.01 7.76
CA ARG A 68 -9.47 0.81 7.80
C ARG A 68 -8.59 0.45 9.00
N LYS A 69 -9.16 0.14 10.16
CA LYS A 69 -8.37 -0.29 11.34
C LYS A 69 -7.63 -1.60 11.06
N VAL A 70 -8.32 -2.59 10.48
CA VAL A 70 -7.72 -3.88 10.09
C VAL A 70 -6.63 -3.67 9.05
N TYR A 71 -6.92 -2.89 8.00
CA TYR A 71 -5.92 -2.52 6.99
C TYR A 71 -4.68 -1.93 7.66
N MET A 72 -4.85 -0.89 8.50
CA MET A 72 -3.75 -0.19 9.17
C MET A 72 -2.91 -1.15 10.00
N PHE A 73 -3.52 -2.06 10.75
CA PHE A 73 -2.80 -3.05 11.55
C PHE A 73 -1.95 -3.98 10.68
N LEU A 74 -2.54 -4.60 9.67
CA LEU A 74 -1.86 -5.54 8.78
C LEU A 74 -0.79 -4.85 7.93
N SER A 75 -1.07 -3.65 7.40
CA SER A 75 -0.10 -2.88 6.62
C SER A 75 1.07 -2.39 7.48
N THR A 76 0.83 -2.05 8.75
CA THR A 76 1.89 -1.68 9.68
C THR A 76 2.83 -2.87 9.91
N TYR A 77 2.27 -4.07 10.12
CA TYR A 77 3.04 -5.30 10.25
C TYR A 77 3.95 -5.54 9.04
N VAL A 78 3.42 -5.41 7.81
CA VAL A 78 4.20 -5.59 6.58
C VAL A 78 5.29 -4.52 6.43
N VAL A 79 4.92 -3.24 6.52
CA VAL A 79 5.85 -2.13 6.25
C VAL A 79 6.95 -2.04 7.30
N ILE A 80 6.60 -2.12 8.58
CA ILE A 80 7.60 -2.09 9.66
C ILE A 80 8.47 -3.34 9.61
N GLY A 81 7.87 -4.52 9.39
CA GLY A 81 8.63 -5.76 9.24
C GLY A 81 9.66 -5.65 8.11
N PHE A 82 9.26 -5.12 6.96
CA PHE A 82 10.15 -4.90 5.83
C PHE A 82 11.31 -3.95 6.16
N PHE A 83 11.06 -2.86 6.89
CA PHE A 83 12.13 -1.99 7.37
C PHE A 83 13.09 -2.70 8.33
N ILE A 84 12.57 -3.52 9.26
CA ILE A 84 13.41 -4.30 10.18
C ILE A 84 14.28 -5.29 9.38
N TRP A 85 13.72 -5.93 8.35
CA TRP A 85 14.49 -6.83 7.48
C TRP A 85 15.62 -6.10 6.76
N ILE A 86 15.35 -4.93 6.17
CA ILE A 86 16.39 -4.11 5.52
C ILE A 86 17.50 -3.79 6.53
N LEU A 87 17.14 -3.34 7.74
CA LEU A 87 18.12 -3.02 8.77
C LEU A 87 18.91 -4.27 9.20
N ALA A 88 18.27 -5.43 9.34
CA ALA A 88 18.93 -6.69 9.66
C ALA A 88 19.94 -7.10 8.56
N CYS A 89 19.61 -6.88 7.29
CA CYS A 89 20.51 -7.07 6.16
C CYS A 89 21.70 -6.10 6.21
N VAL A 90 21.46 -4.80 6.45
CA VAL A 90 22.50 -3.76 6.50
C VAL A 90 23.49 -3.98 7.66
N PHE A 91 22.98 -4.37 8.82
CA PHE A 91 23.79 -4.60 10.03
C PHE A 91 24.26 -6.06 10.18
N TYR A 92 24.04 -6.92 9.18
CA TYR A 92 24.45 -8.33 9.16
C TYR A 92 23.97 -9.14 10.38
N VAL A 93 22.77 -8.87 10.89
CA VAL A 93 22.21 -9.58 12.04
C VAL A 93 21.56 -10.89 11.56
N LYS A 94 22.37 -11.95 11.44
CA LYS A 94 22.02 -13.21 10.78
C LYS A 94 20.70 -13.83 11.26
N SER A 95 20.49 -13.95 12.57
CA SER A 95 19.27 -14.56 13.13
C SER A 95 17.99 -13.79 12.79
N LEU A 96 18.04 -12.45 12.81
CA LEU A 96 16.93 -11.60 12.42
C LEU A 96 16.70 -11.66 10.91
N LYS A 97 17.77 -11.64 10.10
CA LYS A 97 17.69 -11.75 8.65
C LYS A 97 16.93 -13.03 8.24
N ASP A 98 17.33 -14.18 8.75
CA ASP A 98 16.77 -15.48 8.33
C ASP A 98 15.27 -15.60 8.69
N ILE A 99 14.86 -15.12 9.88
CA ILE A 99 13.44 -15.08 10.29
C ILE A 99 12.64 -14.18 9.35
N PHE A 100 13.16 -12.98 9.09
CA PHE A 100 12.44 -12.00 8.29
C PHE A 100 12.40 -12.35 6.79
N GLU A 101 13.40 -13.06 6.27
CA GLU A 101 13.41 -13.60 4.91
C GLU A 101 12.26 -14.61 4.70
N LEU A 102 11.94 -15.43 5.70
CA LEU A 102 10.74 -16.27 5.67
C LEU A 102 9.45 -15.43 5.66
N LEU A 103 9.41 -14.35 6.45
CA LEU A 103 8.25 -13.46 6.53
C LEU A 103 8.01 -12.68 5.22
N VAL A 104 9.05 -12.38 4.45
CA VAL A 104 8.92 -11.74 3.12
C VAL A 104 7.97 -12.54 2.22
N PHE A 105 8.01 -13.87 2.24
CA PHE A 105 7.06 -14.70 1.49
C PHE A 105 5.61 -14.50 1.94
N THR A 106 5.37 -14.40 3.26
CA THR A 106 4.03 -14.11 3.79
C THR A 106 3.54 -12.73 3.37
N TRP A 107 4.45 -11.76 3.30
CA TRP A 107 4.14 -10.40 2.86
C TRP A 107 3.90 -10.29 1.36
N LEU A 108 4.56 -11.10 0.54
CA LEU A 108 4.26 -11.21 -0.89
C LEU A 108 2.82 -11.64 -1.16
N ILE A 109 2.25 -12.50 -0.29
CA ILE A 109 0.84 -12.92 -0.37
C ILE A 109 -0.11 -11.90 0.28
N LEU A 110 0.32 -11.25 1.37
CA LEU A 110 -0.52 -10.32 2.12
C LEU A 110 -0.65 -8.95 1.45
N SER A 111 0.42 -8.42 0.85
CA SER A 111 0.39 -7.07 0.28
C SER A 111 -0.54 -6.88 -0.93
N PRO A 112 -0.79 -7.84 -1.85
CA PRO A 112 -1.82 -7.71 -2.88
C PRO A 112 -3.21 -7.56 -2.28
N ILE A 113 -3.50 -8.33 -1.22
CA ILE A 113 -4.77 -8.26 -0.48
C ILE A 113 -4.91 -6.88 0.15
N LEU A 114 -3.84 -6.36 0.76
CA LEU A 114 -3.84 -5.02 1.34
C LEU A 114 -4.00 -3.92 0.29
N ILE A 115 -3.36 -4.04 -0.88
CA ILE A 115 -3.54 -3.10 -1.99
C ILE A 115 -5.01 -3.06 -2.41
N LEU A 116 -5.65 -4.21 -2.61
CA LEU A 116 -7.08 -4.29 -2.94
C LEU A 116 -7.95 -3.67 -1.83
N GLN A 117 -7.67 -3.99 -0.57
CA GLN A 117 -8.39 -3.41 0.57
C GLN A 117 -8.24 -1.88 0.63
N SER A 118 -7.03 -1.35 0.38
CA SER A 118 -6.76 0.09 0.29
C SER A 118 -7.59 0.75 -0.82
N LEU A 119 -7.70 0.11 -1.98
CA LEU A 119 -8.49 0.62 -3.10
C LEU A 119 -9.98 0.65 -2.78
N CYS A 120 -10.50 -0.42 -2.15
CA CYS A 120 -11.87 -0.44 -1.68
C CYS A 120 -12.14 0.70 -0.69
N ILE A 121 -11.25 0.90 0.30
CA ILE A 121 -11.36 2.00 1.27
C ILE A 121 -11.42 3.36 0.56
N SER A 122 -10.52 3.61 -0.39
CA SER A 122 -10.49 4.86 -1.16
C SER A 122 -11.73 5.06 -2.03
N PHE A 123 -12.27 4.00 -2.63
CA PHE A 123 -13.50 4.07 -3.42
C PHE A 123 -14.72 4.44 -2.54
N PHE A 124 -14.84 3.81 -1.37
CA PHE A 124 -15.89 4.17 -0.40
C PHE A 124 -15.73 5.58 0.14
N ASP A 125 -14.50 6.03 0.41
CA ASP A 125 -14.22 7.41 0.81
C ASP A 125 -14.66 8.41 -0.26
N ALA A 126 -14.44 8.11 -1.53
CA ALA A 126 -14.84 8.97 -2.64
C ALA A 126 -16.36 9.02 -2.79
N LYS A 127 -17.06 7.91 -2.55
CA LYS A 127 -18.53 7.86 -2.55
C LYS A 127 -19.12 8.67 -1.39
N ASN A 128 -18.68 8.43 -0.16
CA ASN A 128 -19.20 9.12 1.03
C ASN A 128 -18.92 10.63 0.99
N ASN A 129 -17.75 11.06 0.51
CA ASN A 129 -17.48 12.49 0.36
C ASN A 129 -18.37 13.17 -0.70
N LYS A 130 -18.83 12.44 -1.73
CA LYS A 130 -19.79 12.98 -2.71
C LYS A 130 -21.20 13.07 -2.14
N GLU A 131 -21.63 12.08 -1.35
CA GLU A 131 -22.94 12.10 -0.69
C GLU A 131 -23.04 13.25 0.33
N VAL A 132 -21.99 13.48 1.12
CA VAL A 132 -21.93 14.61 2.08
C VAL A 132 -21.91 15.99 1.37
N ILE A 133 -21.36 16.09 0.16
CA ILE A 133 -21.41 17.34 -0.61
C ILE A 133 -22.81 17.56 -1.18
N ASN A 134 -23.46 16.52 -1.71
CA ASN A 134 -24.80 16.60 -2.28
C ASN A 134 -25.87 16.95 -1.24
N GLU A 135 -25.82 16.36 -0.03
CA GLU A 135 -26.75 16.70 1.06
C GLU A 135 -26.68 18.18 1.50
N ASN A 136 -25.55 18.86 1.27
CA ASN A 136 -25.38 20.27 1.61
C ASN A 136 -25.76 21.23 0.47
N THR A 137 -26.05 20.72 -0.73
CA THR A 137 -26.53 21.52 -1.88
C THR A 137 -28.06 21.45 -2.06
N ASP A 138 -28.72 20.50 -1.40
CA ASP A 138 -30.18 20.32 -1.44
C ASP A 138 -30.92 20.98 -0.24
N LEU A 139 -30.22 21.87 0.48
CA LEU A 139 -30.74 22.74 1.56
C LEU A 139 -30.66 24.21 1.14
#